data_AF-A0A6A5DDK9-F1
#
_entry.id   AF-A0A6A5DDK9-F1
#
_cell.length_a   1.000
_cell.length_b   1.000
_cell.length_c   1.000
_cell.angle_alpha   90.00
_cell.angle_beta   90.00
_cell.angle_gamma   90.00
#
_symmetry.space_group_name_H-M   'P 1'
#
loop_
_entity.id
_entity.type
_entity.pdbx_description
1 polymer ?
#
loop_
_entity_poly.entity_id
_entity_poly.type
_entity_poly.pdbx_seq_one_letter_code
_entity_poly.pdbx_strand_id
1 'polypeptide(L)'
;MLVIPCLDRLHPAIAKYSSVEFRLDLVMTSDSNKENELSKYIKEYTPGIIEKEVSYGKQFSVTKSEIELEPLLKPNPHRFVLFPIEYHDVWHFYKKAVASFWTVEEVDLSKDLIHWESLKVGERHFISYVLAFFAASDGIVLENLLERFSQEVQIPEVRCFYGMQIAIENIHSEMYSLLIDTYIKDSKERDFLFNAISNLTCVAKKAQWALDWIGDSKSTFAERLIAFAAVEGVFFSGSFAAIFWLKKRGLMPGLSFSNELISRDEGLHCDFACLLFKHIIKKPSEERVESIIREAVLIEQEFLSEALPVSLIGMNCKLMCQYIEFIADRLLVELGYEKMYHSDNPFDFMENISIEGKTNFFEKRVGEYQRAGVMSRARGESTHNFSVDEDF
;
A
#
# COMPACT_ATOMS: atom_id res chain seq x y z
N MET A 1 -57.92 30.44 13.24
CA MET A 1 -58.95 29.41 12.98
C MET A 1 -58.22 28.24 12.35
N LEU A 2 -57.84 27.13 12.99
CA LEU A 2 -57.99 26.50 14.31
C LEU A 2 -56.60 25.87 14.66
N VAL A 3 -55.96 26.06 15.82
CA VAL A 3 -56.16 25.47 17.17
C VAL A 3 -55.80 23.96 17.31
N ILE A 4 -54.53 23.69 17.70
CA ILE A 4 -53.91 22.80 18.75
C ILE A 4 -54.88 21.87 19.55
N PRO A 5 -54.57 20.64 20.10
CA PRO A 5 -53.34 20.23 20.84
C PRO A 5 -52.77 18.77 20.79
N CYS A 6 -51.48 18.73 21.18
CA CYS A 6 -50.85 17.93 22.25
C CYS A 6 -50.90 16.38 22.26
N LEU A 7 -49.70 15.78 22.34
CA LEU A 7 -49.46 14.65 23.24
C LEU A 7 -48.06 14.79 23.86
N ASP A 8 -48.08 15.26 25.10
CA ASP A 8 -47.03 15.17 26.09
C ASP A 8 -46.55 13.73 26.28
N ARG A 9 -45.24 13.53 26.38
CA ARG A 9 -44.55 12.88 27.52
C ARG A 9 -43.06 12.76 27.24
N LEU A 10 -42.31 13.75 27.71
CA LEU A 10 -40.88 13.69 27.96
C LEU A 10 -40.66 13.83 29.47
N HIS A 11 -39.60 13.16 29.95
CA HIS A 11 -38.87 13.34 31.23
C HIS A 11 -39.27 12.50 32.47
N PRO A 12 -38.38 12.27 33.46
CA PRO A 12 -37.08 11.56 33.46
C PRO A 12 -36.96 10.51 34.60
N ALA A 13 -35.93 9.64 34.59
CA ALA A 13 -35.43 9.04 35.83
C ALA A 13 -33.96 8.60 35.71
N ILE A 14 -33.12 9.27 36.50
CA ILE A 14 -31.72 9.00 36.81
C ILE A 14 -31.63 7.86 37.85
N ALA A 15 -30.51 7.11 37.76
CA ALA A 15 -29.87 6.33 38.83
C ALA A 15 -30.54 5.04 39.35
N LYS A 16 -29.93 3.91 38.99
CA LYS A 16 -29.30 2.92 39.89
C LYS A 16 -29.10 1.63 39.09
N TYR A 17 -27.90 1.07 39.15
CA TYR A 17 -27.60 -0.35 39.39
C TYR A 17 -26.16 -0.64 38.92
N SER A 18 -25.24 -0.44 39.86
CA SER A 18 -23.93 -1.06 39.89
C SER A 18 -24.04 -2.54 40.28
N SER A 19 -23.01 -3.31 39.92
CA SER A 19 -22.60 -4.62 40.45
C SER A 19 -23.54 -5.80 40.25
N VAL A 20 -23.21 -6.64 39.25
CA VAL A 20 -23.41 -8.10 39.32
C VAL A 20 -22.09 -8.76 38.93
N GLU A 21 -21.40 -9.32 39.92
CA GLU A 21 -20.27 -10.23 39.74
C GLU A 21 -20.77 -11.51 39.06
N PHE A 22 -20.13 -11.92 37.95
CA PHE A 22 -20.26 -13.27 37.42
C PHE A 22 -19.02 -14.08 37.80
N ARG A 23 -19.22 -14.96 38.78
CA ARG A 23 -18.31 -16.03 39.18
C ARG A 23 -18.57 -17.23 38.26
N LEU A 24 -17.57 -17.62 37.47
CA LEU A 24 -17.60 -18.86 36.69
C LEU A 24 -16.39 -19.69 37.12
N ASP A 25 -16.64 -20.60 38.06
CA ASP A 25 -15.77 -21.74 38.33
C ASP A 25 -15.89 -22.71 37.14
N LEU A 26 -14.81 -22.89 36.37
CA LEU A 26 -14.66 -24.04 35.50
C LEU A 26 -13.38 -24.80 35.83
N VAL A 27 -13.63 -26.05 36.23
CA VAL A 27 -12.69 -27.10 36.59
C VAL A 27 -11.82 -27.45 35.39
N MET A 28 -10.51 -27.55 35.64
CA MET A 28 -9.53 -28.10 34.71
C MET A 28 -9.77 -29.60 34.49
N THR A 29 -9.83 -30.03 33.23
CA THR A 29 -9.31 -31.34 32.83
C THR A 29 -8.58 -31.24 31.49
N SER A 30 -7.44 -31.90 31.47
CA SER A 30 -6.35 -31.98 30.50
C SER A 30 -6.72 -32.32 29.06
N ASP A 31 -6.12 -31.58 28.11
CA ASP A 31 -5.46 -32.21 26.96
C ASP A 31 -4.35 -31.30 26.42
N SER A 32 -3.18 -31.39 27.05
CA SER A 32 -1.98 -30.61 26.74
C SER A 32 -0.91 -31.54 26.20
N ASN A 33 -0.70 -31.63 24.88
CA ASN A 33 0.60 -32.08 24.34
C ASN A 33 0.84 -31.91 22.83
N LYS A 34 0.25 -30.91 22.17
CA LYS A 34 0.68 -30.52 20.80
C LYS A 34 0.77 -29.01 20.54
N GLU A 35 0.67 -28.17 21.58
CA GLU A 35 0.42 -26.74 21.43
C GLU A 35 1.63 -25.83 21.71
N ASN A 36 2.88 -26.34 21.64
CA ASN A 36 3.99 -25.63 22.28
C ASN A 36 5.29 -25.53 21.47
N GLU A 37 5.26 -25.70 20.14
CA GLU A 37 6.46 -25.51 19.31
C GLU A 37 6.51 -24.13 18.63
N LEU A 38 5.40 -23.61 18.10
CA LEU A 38 5.37 -22.29 17.44
C LEU A 38 5.48 -21.14 18.45
N SER A 39 4.79 -21.25 19.58
CA SER A 39 4.83 -20.28 20.68
C SER A 39 6.21 -20.23 21.36
N LYS A 40 6.93 -21.36 21.40
CA LYS A 40 8.34 -21.41 21.82
C LYS A 40 9.26 -20.76 20.79
N TYR A 41 9.06 -21.02 19.50
CA TYR A 41 9.83 -20.40 18.42
C TYR A 41 9.69 -18.86 18.42
N ILE A 42 8.47 -18.34 18.58
CA ILE A 42 8.22 -16.88 18.65
C ILE A 42 8.96 -16.25 19.85
N LYS A 43 9.04 -16.95 21.00
CA LYS A 43 9.79 -16.46 22.17
C LYS A 43 11.32 -16.56 22.04
N GLU A 44 11.81 -17.54 21.28
CA GLU A 44 13.25 -17.79 21.13
C GLU A 44 13.92 -16.85 20.10
N TYR A 45 13.15 -16.34 19.13
CA TYR A 45 13.66 -15.50 18.02
C TYR A 45 13.22 -14.03 18.03
N THR A 46 12.50 -13.55 19.07
CA THR A 46 12.09 -12.12 19.17
C THR A 46 12.83 -11.42 20.32
N PRO A 47 13.78 -10.48 20.05
CA PRO A 47 14.46 -9.73 21.11
C PRO A 47 13.51 -8.73 21.82
N GLY A 48 13.83 -8.44 23.09
CA GLY A 48 12.95 -7.79 24.07
C GLY A 48 12.34 -6.44 23.66
N ILE A 49 11.03 -6.33 23.93
CA ILE A 49 10.15 -5.17 23.71
C ILE A 49 10.65 -3.94 24.47
N ILE A 50 10.85 -2.83 23.77
CA ILE A 50 10.98 -1.48 24.35
C ILE A 50 9.73 -0.70 23.91
N GLU A 51 8.83 -0.39 24.85
CA GLU A 51 7.68 0.47 24.61
C GLU A 51 8.14 1.90 24.26
N LYS A 52 7.98 2.32 23.01
CA LYS A 52 8.01 3.72 22.60
C LYS A 52 6.65 4.08 22.00
N GLU A 53 5.96 5.03 22.63
CA GLU A 53 4.73 5.63 22.09
C GLU A 53 5.04 6.37 20.77
N VAL A 54 4.39 5.94 19.69
CA VAL A 54 4.42 6.60 18.38
C VAL A 54 3.38 7.73 18.38
N SER A 55 3.80 8.98 18.21
CA SER A 55 2.88 10.13 18.05
C SER A 55 3.45 11.18 17.09
N TYR A 56 2.58 11.83 16.31
CA TYR A 56 2.93 12.97 15.44
C TYR A 56 1.91 14.12 15.57
N GLY A 57 2.38 15.38 15.48
CA GLY A 57 1.57 16.61 15.68
C GLY A 57 1.40 17.45 14.41
N LYS A 58 0.16 17.79 14.05
CA LYS A 58 -0.23 18.39 12.77
C LYS A 58 0.31 19.82 12.53
N GLN A 59 1.21 19.97 11.55
CA GLN A 59 1.57 21.27 10.94
C GLN A 59 1.70 21.12 9.40
N PHE A 60 0.90 21.87 8.64
CA PHE A 60 1.03 21.92 7.18
C PHE A 60 2.31 22.67 6.79
N SER A 61 3.22 21.99 6.08
CA SER A 61 4.57 22.48 5.77
C SER A 61 4.83 22.68 4.29
N VAL A 62 4.04 23.54 3.67
CA VAL A 62 4.45 24.15 2.40
C VAL A 62 4.81 25.59 2.68
N THR A 63 6.07 25.95 2.43
CA THR A 63 6.54 27.31 2.65
C THR A 63 5.94 28.26 1.62
N LYS A 64 5.83 29.55 1.95
CA LYS A 64 5.37 30.58 1.00
C LYS A 64 6.20 30.58 -0.29
N SER A 65 7.51 30.33 -0.17
CA SER A 65 8.42 30.24 -1.31
C SER A 65 8.08 29.07 -2.24
N GLU A 66 7.69 27.91 -1.70
CA GLU A 66 7.28 26.76 -2.51
C GLU A 66 5.96 27.04 -3.23
N ILE A 67 4.99 27.66 -2.56
CA ILE A 67 3.70 28.04 -3.16
C ILE A 67 3.90 29.01 -4.33
N GLU A 68 4.82 29.97 -4.19
CA GLU A 68 5.09 30.96 -5.25
C GLU A 68 5.89 30.39 -6.42
N LEU A 69 6.70 29.36 -6.18
CA LEU A 69 7.56 28.76 -7.20
C LEU A 69 6.86 27.61 -7.93
N GLU A 70 6.37 26.63 -7.21
CA GLU A 70 5.94 25.32 -7.73
C GLU A 70 4.53 25.37 -8.35
N PRO A 71 4.39 25.03 -9.65
CA PRO A 71 3.07 25.02 -10.32
C PRO A 71 2.07 24.07 -9.65
N LEU A 72 2.55 22.94 -9.12
CA LEU A 72 1.72 21.94 -8.43
C LEU A 72 1.01 22.51 -7.19
N LEU A 73 1.60 23.52 -6.55
CA LEU A 73 1.20 24.03 -5.23
C LEU A 73 0.53 25.42 -5.31
N LYS A 74 0.59 26.09 -6.46
CA LYS A 74 -0.01 27.40 -6.68
C LYS A 74 -1.53 27.36 -6.52
N PRO A 75 -2.15 28.26 -5.73
CA PRO A 75 -3.59 28.35 -5.62
C PRO A 75 -4.26 28.48 -6.99
N ASN A 76 -5.13 27.53 -7.31
CA ASN A 76 -5.83 27.48 -8.58
C ASN A 76 -7.34 27.74 -8.35
N PRO A 77 -7.88 28.92 -8.73
CA PRO A 77 -9.30 29.22 -8.56
C PRO A 77 -10.20 28.35 -9.45
N HIS A 78 -9.65 27.76 -10.52
CA HIS A 78 -10.37 26.88 -11.44
C HIS A 78 -10.31 25.39 -11.06
N ARG A 79 -9.69 25.04 -9.93
CA ARG A 79 -9.49 23.65 -9.49
C ARG A 79 -10.75 22.78 -9.34
N PHE A 80 -11.93 23.40 -9.35
CA PHE A 80 -13.22 22.71 -9.21
C PHE A 80 -13.85 22.33 -10.56
N VAL A 81 -13.28 22.80 -11.68
CA VAL A 81 -13.73 22.48 -13.02
C VAL A 81 -12.59 21.75 -13.73
N LEU A 82 -12.86 20.50 -14.14
CA LEU A 82 -11.82 19.63 -14.69
C LEU A 82 -11.46 19.95 -16.15
N PHE A 83 -12.40 20.47 -16.94
CA PHE A 83 -12.17 20.73 -18.35
C PHE A 83 -11.93 22.21 -18.63
N PRO A 84 -11.08 22.55 -19.62
CA PRO A 84 -10.25 21.64 -20.44
C PRO A 84 -9.07 21.04 -19.65
N ILE A 85 -8.64 19.83 -20.03
CA ILE A 85 -7.46 19.18 -19.43
C ILE A 85 -6.20 19.97 -19.84
N GLU A 86 -5.35 20.31 -18.88
CA GLU A 86 -4.08 21.02 -19.10
C GLU A 86 -2.89 20.06 -19.00
N TYR A 87 -2.89 19.16 -18.01
CA TYR A 87 -1.80 18.21 -17.78
C TYR A 87 -2.15 16.83 -18.36
N HIS A 88 -1.95 16.68 -19.66
CA HIS A 88 -2.31 15.46 -20.40
C HIS A 88 -1.53 14.20 -19.98
N ASP A 89 -0.28 14.36 -19.57
CA ASP A 89 0.57 13.29 -19.02
C ASP A 89 0.02 12.77 -17.69
N VAL A 90 -0.32 13.68 -16.76
CA VAL A 90 -0.98 13.38 -15.49
C VAL A 90 -2.34 12.72 -15.75
N TRP A 91 -3.13 13.27 -16.66
CA TRP A 91 -4.43 12.71 -17.02
C TRP A 91 -4.33 11.31 -17.61
N HIS A 92 -3.30 11.04 -18.40
CA HIS A 92 -3.03 9.71 -18.94
C HIS A 92 -2.77 8.69 -17.82
N PHE A 93 -1.96 9.06 -16.83
CA PHE A 93 -1.74 8.25 -15.63
C PHE A 93 -3.03 7.98 -14.86
N TYR A 94 -3.88 9.00 -14.68
CA TYR A 94 -5.19 8.82 -14.06
C TYR A 94 -6.05 7.82 -14.85
N LYS A 95 -6.08 7.92 -16.18
CA LYS A 95 -6.82 6.95 -17.02
C LYS A 95 -6.24 5.54 -16.94
N LYS A 96 -4.92 5.40 -16.82
CA LYS A 96 -4.26 4.11 -16.59
C LYS A 96 -4.66 3.50 -15.24
N ALA A 97 -4.75 4.32 -14.18
CA ALA A 97 -5.24 3.88 -12.87
C ALA A 97 -6.70 3.43 -12.94
N VAL A 98 -7.58 4.23 -13.57
CA VAL A 98 -9.00 3.88 -13.78
C VAL A 98 -9.16 2.56 -14.55
N ALA A 99 -8.35 2.35 -15.59
CA ALA A 99 -8.40 1.12 -16.39
C ALA A 99 -7.94 -0.14 -15.62
N SER A 100 -7.21 0.05 -14.52
CA SER A 100 -6.64 -1.03 -13.70
C SER A 100 -7.51 -1.38 -12.49
N PHE A 101 -8.61 -0.65 -12.26
CA PHE A 101 -9.51 -0.86 -11.12
C PHE A 101 -9.95 -2.31 -10.93
N TRP A 102 -9.91 -2.80 -9.70
CA TRP A 102 -10.31 -4.16 -9.34
C TRP A 102 -10.94 -4.18 -7.94
N THR A 103 -11.61 -5.27 -7.57
CA THR A 103 -12.15 -5.45 -6.20
C THR A 103 -11.69 -6.76 -5.59
N VAL A 104 -11.75 -6.87 -4.25
CA VAL A 104 -11.27 -8.04 -3.50
C VAL A 104 -12.00 -9.34 -3.89
N GLU A 105 -13.25 -9.25 -4.33
CA GLU A 105 -14.05 -10.40 -4.79
C GLU A 105 -13.52 -11.04 -6.07
N GLU A 106 -12.66 -10.35 -6.83
CA GLU A 106 -12.00 -10.93 -8.00
C GLU A 106 -10.90 -11.94 -7.61
N VAL A 107 -10.48 -11.98 -6.34
CA VAL A 107 -9.42 -12.85 -5.83
C VAL A 107 -10.01 -14.11 -5.20
N ASP A 108 -9.82 -15.25 -5.86
CA ASP A 108 -10.24 -16.56 -5.35
C ASP A 108 -9.25 -17.13 -4.32
N LEU A 109 -9.66 -17.13 -3.05
CA LEU A 109 -8.89 -17.70 -1.93
C LEU A 109 -9.27 -19.17 -1.60
N SER A 110 -10.17 -19.80 -2.36
CA SER A 110 -10.75 -21.11 -2.02
C SER A 110 -9.71 -22.23 -1.89
N LYS A 111 -8.60 -22.14 -2.64
CA LYS A 111 -7.51 -23.12 -2.62
C LYS A 111 -6.40 -22.78 -1.63
N ASP A 112 -6.32 -21.53 -1.20
CA ASP A 112 -5.18 -21.04 -0.44
C ASP A 112 -5.08 -21.67 0.93
N LEU A 113 -6.21 -21.94 1.58
CA LEU A 113 -6.19 -22.56 2.90
C LEU A 113 -5.56 -23.96 2.89
N ILE A 114 -5.79 -24.73 1.84
CA ILE A 114 -5.18 -26.06 1.64
C ILE A 114 -3.66 -25.90 1.47
N HIS A 115 -3.23 -24.90 0.68
CA HIS A 115 -1.81 -24.60 0.51
C HIS A 115 -1.18 -24.16 1.83
N TRP A 116 -1.83 -23.25 2.57
CA TRP A 116 -1.40 -22.70 3.85
C TRP A 116 -1.11 -23.80 4.89
N GLU A 117 -2.02 -24.77 5.01
CA GLU A 117 -1.87 -25.90 5.92
C GLU A 117 -0.68 -26.81 5.53
N SER A 118 -0.33 -26.86 4.23
CA SER A 118 0.81 -27.64 3.73
C SER A 118 2.18 -26.93 3.87
N LEU A 119 2.19 -25.62 4.12
CA LEU A 119 3.42 -24.84 4.24
C LEU A 119 4.27 -25.26 5.45
N LYS A 120 5.56 -24.99 5.39
CA LYS A 120 6.45 -25.10 6.55
C LYS A 120 6.13 -23.99 7.56
N VAL A 121 6.46 -24.24 8.81
CA VAL A 121 6.30 -23.24 9.90
C VAL A 121 6.99 -21.93 9.56
N GLY A 122 8.24 -21.98 9.07
CA GLY A 122 8.98 -20.77 8.67
C GLY A 122 8.32 -20.01 7.51
N GLU A 123 7.69 -20.70 6.57
CA GLU A 123 6.99 -20.08 5.45
C GLU A 123 5.72 -19.39 5.91
N ARG A 124 4.92 -20.03 6.78
CA ARG A 124 3.75 -19.41 7.39
C ARG A 124 4.12 -18.19 8.21
N HIS A 125 5.18 -18.29 9.03
CA HIS A 125 5.67 -17.18 9.85
C HIS A 125 6.12 -15.99 8.98
N PHE A 126 6.87 -16.27 7.90
CA PHE A 126 7.28 -15.23 6.96
C PHE A 126 6.07 -14.54 6.32
N ILE A 127 5.12 -15.31 5.78
CA ILE A 127 3.95 -14.76 5.10
C ILE A 127 3.07 -13.97 6.07
N SER A 128 2.80 -14.48 7.27
CA SER A 128 1.94 -13.78 8.22
C SER A 128 2.51 -12.43 8.66
N TYR A 129 3.83 -12.34 8.84
CA TYR A 129 4.50 -11.10 9.23
C TYR A 129 4.60 -10.11 8.07
N VAL A 130 4.80 -10.59 6.83
CA VAL A 130 4.72 -9.74 5.63
C VAL A 130 3.31 -9.15 5.47
N LEU A 131 2.26 -9.96 5.62
CA LEU A 131 0.87 -9.49 5.55
C LEU A 131 0.54 -8.48 6.64
N ALA A 132 1.01 -8.72 7.87
CA ALA A 132 0.83 -7.79 8.99
C ALA A 132 1.53 -6.45 8.75
N PHE A 133 2.73 -6.47 8.15
CA PHE A 133 3.44 -5.27 7.73
C PHE A 133 2.66 -4.48 6.67
N PHE A 134 2.16 -5.15 5.63
CA PHE A 134 1.37 -4.51 4.57
C PHE A 134 0.09 -3.87 5.13
N ALA A 135 -0.70 -4.63 5.89
CA ALA A 135 -1.96 -4.13 6.46
C ALA A 135 -1.76 -2.87 7.32
N ALA A 136 -0.62 -2.75 8.00
CA ALA A 136 -0.31 -1.57 8.79
C ALA A 136 0.25 -0.40 7.96
N SER A 137 0.99 -0.69 6.89
CA SER A 137 1.68 0.32 6.08
C SER A 137 0.74 1.07 5.14
N ASP A 138 -0.22 0.39 4.51
CA ASP A 138 -1.19 1.03 3.61
C ASP A 138 -2.04 2.07 4.37
N GLY A 139 -2.34 1.83 5.64
CA GLY A 139 -3.01 2.82 6.50
C GLY A 139 -2.21 4.12 6.67
N ILE A 140 -0.87 4.01 6.75
CA ILE A 140 0.04 5.17 6.86
C ILE A 140 0.12 5.92 5.52
N VAL A 141 0.20 5.18 4.40
CA VAL A 141 0.16 5.73 3.04
C VAL A 141 -1.14 6.51 2.81
N LEU A 142 -2.28 5.94 3.21
CA LEU A 142 -3.60 6.54 3.10
C LEU A 142 -3.69 7.86 3.88
N GLU A 143 -3.18 7.90 5.12
CA GLU A 143 -3.15 9.12 5.93
C GLU A 143 -2.32 10.22 5.25
N ASN A 144 -1.16 9.88 4.69
CA ASN A 144 -0.34 10.83 3.94
C ASN A 144 -1.08 11.42 2.72
N LEU A 145 -1.73 10.57 1.93
CA LEU A 145 -2.47 11.00 0.75
C LEU A 145 -3.64 11.93 1.11
N LEU A 146 -4.44 11.55 2.12
CA LEU A 146 -5.63 12.29 2.55
C LEU A 146 -5.28 13.61 3.24
N GLU A 147 -4.33 13.58 4.18
CA GLU A 147 -4.02 14.73 5.01
C GLU A 147 -3.01 15.67 4.36
N ARG A 148 -2.15 15.19 3.46
CA ARG A 148 -1.07 15.99 2.87
C ARG A 148 -1.21 16.17 1.38
N PHE A 149 -0.80 15.18 0.57
CA PHE A 149 -0.60 15.40 -0.85
C PHE A 149 -1.86 15.86 -1.59
N SER A 150 -3.02 15.27 -1.26
CA SER A 150 -4.30 15.68 -1.86
C SER A 150 -4.76 17.07 -1.40
N GLN A 151 -4.25 17.61 -0.30
CA GLN A 151 -4.58 18.96 0.18
C GLN A 151 -3.60 20.01 -0.38
N GLU A 152 -2.32 19.66 -0.46
CA GLU A 152 -1.23 20.52 -0.91
C GLU A 152 -1.30 20.77 -2.42
N VAL A 153 -1.57 19.73 -3.23
CA VAL A 153 -1.63 19.86 -4.70
C VAL A 153 -2.94 20.52 -5.18
N GLN A 154 -2.78 21.51 -6.06
CA GLN A 154 -3.87 22.34 -6.58
C GLN A 154 -4.33 21.97 -7.99
N ILE A 155 -3.59 21.12 -8.71
CA ILE A 155 -3.92 20.70 -10.07
C ILE A 155 -5.04 19.65 -10.06
N PRO A 156 -6.18 19.86 -10.75
CA PRO A 156 -7.32 18.97 -10.68
C PRO A 156 -7.03 17.55 -11.20
N GLU A 157 -6.22 17.40 -12.25
CA GLU A 157 -5.85 16.10 -12.81
C GLU A 157 -5.06 15.25 -11.80
N VAL A 158 -4.16 15.87 -11.03
CA VAL A 158 -3.40 15.18 -9.97
C VAL A 158 -4.34 14.73 -8.85
N ARG A 159 -5.30 15.58 -8.49
CA ARG A 159 -6.32 15.23 -7.48
C ARG A 159 -7.20 14.07 -7.95
N CYS A 160 -7.50 13.97 -9.25
CA CYS A 160 -8.19 12.82 -9.81
C CYS A 160 -7.37 11.53 -9.68
N PHE A 161 -6.06 11.58 -9.94
CA PHE A 161 -5.18 10.44 -9.70
C PHE A 161 -5.16 10.05 -8.23
N TYR A 162 -4.89 10.99 -7.32
CA TYR A 162 -4.88 10.69 -5.88
C TYR A 162 -6.22 10.19 -5.36
N GLY A 163 -7.36 10.66 -5.90
CA GLY A 163 -8.67 10.11 -5.56
C GLY A 163 -8.82 8.63 -5.94
N MET A 164 -8.23 8.21 -7.07
CA MET A 164 -8.19 6.79 -7.44
C MET A 164 -7.19 6.00 -6.61
N GLN A 165 -6.01 6.55 -6.35
CA GLN A 165 -5.00 5.93 -5.50
C GLN A 165 -5.60 5.65 -4.12
N ILE A 166 -6.19 6.66 -3.46
CA ILE A 166 -6.88 6.51 -2.17
C ILE A 166 -7.94 5.39 -2.21
N ALA A 167 -8.72 5.28 -3.28
CA ALA A 167 -9.71 4.22 -3.39
C ALA A 167 -9.05 2.84 -3.49
N ILE A 168 -7.94 2.73 -4.22
CA ILE A 168 -7.18 1.50 -4.40
C ILE A 168 -6.42 1.10 -3.12
N GLU A 169 -5.84 2.04 -2.38
CA GLU A 169 -5.23 1.77 -1.06
C GLU A 169 -6.24 1.16 -0.06
N ASN A 170 -7.51 1.59 -0.11
CA ASN A 170 -8.55 0.98 0.72
C ASN A 170 -8.84 -0.47 0.29
N ILE A 171 -8.82 -0.75 -1.02
CA ILE A 171 -8.99 -2.11 -1.55
C ILE A 171 -7.77 -2.99 -1.16
N HIS A 172 -6.55 -2.44 -1.19
CA HIS A 172 -5.36 -3.15 -0.72
C HIS A 172 -5.47 -3.49 0.77
N SER A 173 -5.83 -2.51 1.60
CA SER A 173 -6.06 -2.69 3.03
C SER A 173 -7.11 -3.77 3.32
N GLU A 174 -8.22 -3.77 2.57
CA GLU A 174 -9.25 -4.82 2.65
C GLU A 174 -8.69 -6.18 2.24
N MET A 175 -7.95 -6.25 1.14
CA MET A 175 -7.35 -7.49 0.63
C MET A 175 -6.37 -8.09 1.64
N TYR A 176 -5.47 -7.30 2.22
CA TYR A 176 -4.55 -7.77 3.25
C TYR A 176 -5.27 -8.25 4.51
N SER A 177 -6.32 -7.55 4.93
CA SER A 177 -7.16 -7.96 6.06
C SER A 177 -7.86 -9.29 5.79
N LEU A 178 -8.40 -9.48 4.57
CA LEU A 178 -9.04 -10.72 4.14
C LEU A 178 -8.04 -11.89 4.08
N LEU A 179 -6.82 -11.66 3.59
CA LEU A 179 -5.74 -12.67 3.58
C LEU A 179 -5.39 -13.11 5.00
N ILE A 180 -5.20 -12.15 5.91
CA ILE A 180 -4.92 -12.44 7.33
C ILE A 180 -6.07 -13.23 7.95
N ASP A 181 -7.32 -12.79 7.77
CA ASP A 181 -8.49 -13.47 8.34
C ASP A 181 -8.68 -14.89 7.79
N THR A 182 -8.35 -15.10 6.51
CA THR A 182 -8.44 -16.40 5.86
C THR A 182 -7.38 -17.37 6.39
N TYR A 183 -6.14 -16.91 6.58
CA TYR A 183 -5.01 -17.78 6.93
C TYR A 183 -4.84 -17.99 8.44
N ILE A 184 -5.16 -16.99 9.25
CA ILE A 184 -4.89 -16.94 10.69
C ILE A 184 -6.18 -17.19 11.46
N LYS A 185 -6.46 -18.48 11.74
CA LYS A 185 -7.68 -18.90 12.46
C LYS A 185 -7.68 -18.54 13.95
N ASP A 186 -6.51 -18.44 14.58
CA ASP A 186 -6.41 -18.06 16.00
C ASP A 186 -6.63 -16.55 16.14
N SER A 187 -7.68 -16.17 16.87
CA SER A 187 -8.01 -14.76 17.10
C SER A 187 -6.90 -14.01 17.82
N LYS A 188 -6.15 -14.67 18.73
CA LYS A 188 -5.06 -14.02 19.45
C LYS A 188 -3.87 -13.73 18.54
N GLU A 189 -3.53 -14.66 17.66
CA GLU A 189 -2.48 -14.45 16.66
C GLU A 189 -2.90 -13.35 15.67
N ARG A 190 -4.15 -13.36 15.22
CA ARG A 190 -4.70 -12.31 14.35
C ARG A 190 -4.65 -10.93 15.01
N ASP A 191 -5.09 -10.82 16.28
CA ASP A 191 -5.02 -9.56 17.03
C ASP A 191 -3.57 -9.10 17.23
N PHE A 192 -2.63 -10.03 17.45
CA PHE A 192 -1.21 -9.70 17.53
C PHE A 192 -0.67 -9.13 16.22
N LEU A 193 -1.03 -9.73 15.09
CA LEU A 193 -0.59 -9.30 13.75
C LEU A 193 -1.22 -7.97 13.33
N PHE A 194 -2.50 -7.73 13.61
CA PHE A 194 -3.12 -6.42 13.32
C PHE A 194 -2.53 -5.28 14.15
N ASN A 195 -1.96 -5.59 15.31
CA ASN A 195 -1.22 -4.62 16.14
C ASN A 195 0.30 -4.65 15.86
N ALA A 196 0.72 -5.02 14.65
CA ALA A 196 2.13 -5.20 14.29
C ALA A 196 3.01 -3.97 14.51
N ILE A 197 2.51 -2.74 14.32
CA ILE A 197 3.30 -1.53 14.60
C ILE A 197 3.75 -1.49 16.07
N SER A 198 2.87 -1.87 17.00
CA SER A 198 3.17 -1.90 18.43
C SER A 198 3.97 -3.13 18.84
N ASN A 199 3.73 -4.26 18.16
CA ASN A 199 4.23 -5.57 18.57
C ASN A 199 5.55 -5.98 17.90
N LEU A 200 5.84 -5.47 16.69
CA LEU A 200 6.96 -5.90 15.85
C LEU A 200 7.91 -4.72 15.62
N THR A 201 9.08 -4.76 16.25
CA THR A 201 10.09 -3.69 16.15
C THR A 201 10.51 -3.39 14.72
N CYS A 202 10.57 -4.41 13.86
CA CYS A 202 10.96 -4.25 12.47
C CYS A 202 9.88 -3.52 11.63
N VAL A 203 8.60 -3.73 11.95
CA VAL A 203 7.47 -2.98 11.37
C VAL A 203 7.45 -1.56 11.92
N ALA A 204 7.65 -1.41 13.24
CA ALA A 204 7.69 -0.12 13.90
C ALA A 204 8.74 0.82 13.31
N LYS A 205 9.94 0.31 12.97
CA LYS A 205 11.02 1.11 12.37
C LYS A 205 10.66 1.66 11.00
N LYS A 206 10.08 0.84 10.12
CA LYS A 206 9.58 1.27 8.81
C LYS A 206 8.43 2.26 8.93
N ALA A 207 7.45 1.94 9.77
CA ALA A 207 6.30 2.79 10.05
C ALA A 207 6.76 4.16 10.58
N GLN A 208 7.69 4.18 11.54
CA GLN A 208 8.23 5.41 12.09
C GLN A 208 8.94 6.25 11.04
N TRP A 209 9.77 5.65 10.17
CA TRP A 209 10.41 6.39 9.08
C TRP A 209 9.37 7.06 8.17
N ALA A 210 8.31 6.34 7.77
CA ALA A 210 7.24 6.91 6.96
C ALA A 210 6.47 8.02 7.71
N LEU A 211 6.13 7.79 8.98
CA LEU A 211 5.44 8.76 9.83
C LEU A 211 6.29 10.01 10.10
N ASP A 212 7.62 9.90 10.15
CA ASP A 212 8.51 11.05 10.28
C ASP A 212 8.42 11.96 9.05
N TRP A 213 8.27 11.41 7.83
CA TRP A 213 8.11 12.19 6.59
C TRP A 213 6.71 12.79 6.43
N ILE A 214 5.67 12.05 6.80
CA ILE A 214 4.32 12.59 6.96
C ILE A 214 4.35 13.69 8.01
N GLY A 215 5.17 13.47 9.03
CA GLY A 215 5.31 14.30 10.18
C GLY A 215 6.12 15.58 9.97
N ASP A 216 6.98 15.60 8.96
CA ASP A 216 7.97 16.65 8.97
C ASP A 216 7.39 17.98 8.49
N SER A 217 7.53 18.99 9.36
CA SER A 217 7.14 20.36 9.04
C SER A 217 8.26 21.17 8.38
N LYS A 218 9.47 20.59 8.24
CA LYS A 218 10.65 21.26 7.70
C LYS A 218 11.01 20.82 6.28
N SER A 219 10.81 19.55 5.96
CA SER A 219 11.06 19.01 4.62
C SER A 219 10.19 19.71 3.59
N THR A 220 10.74 19.90 2.40
CA THR A 220 10.05 20.45 1.23
C THR A 220 9.05 19.43 0.65
N PHE A 221 8.11 19.91 -0.16
CA PHE A 221 7.21 19.04 -0.92
C PHE A 221 7.99 18.02 -1.78
N ALA A 222 9.08 18.46 -2.40
CA ALA A 222 9.91 17.61 -3.27
C ALA A 222 10.60 16.48 -2.49
N GLU A 223 11.14 16.77 -1.30
CA GLU A 223 11.74 15.74 -0.44
C GLU A 223 10.71 14.72 0.03
N ARG A 224 9.52 15.19 0.44
CA ARG A 224 8.43 14.29 0.84
C ARG A 224 7.94 13.43 -0.31
N LEU A 225 7.90 13.96 -1.53
CA LEU A 225 7.52 13.21 -2.71
C LEU A 225 8.53 12.09 -3.04
N ILE A 226 9.83 12.34 -2.85
CA ILE A 226 10.87 11.30 -2.95
C ILE A 226 10.70 10.25 -1.87
N ALA A 227 10.50 10.68 -0.61
CA ALA A 227 10.28 9.76 0.50
C ALA A 227 9.05 8.87 0.26
N PHE A 228 7.97 9.46 -0.27
CA PHE A 228 6.77 8.73 -0.67
C PHE A 228 7.03 7.72 -1.78
N ALA A 229 7.76 8.12 -2.83
CA ALA A 229 8.15 7.20 -3.89
C ALA A 229 9.03 6.05 -3.36
N ALA A 230 9.81 6.27 -2.29
CA ALA A 230 10.57 5.22 -1.62
C ALA A 230 9.69 4.28 -0.77
N VAL A 231 8.62 4.77 -0.15
CA VAL A 231 7.63 3.90 0.52
C VAL A 231 6.98 2.97 -0.50
N GLU A 232 6.39 3.54 -1.54
CA GLU A 232 5.66 2.82 -2.60
C GLU A 232 6.59 1.89 -3.40
N GLY A 233 7.81 2.36 -3.70
CA GLY A 233 8.72 1.70 -4.63
C GLY A 233 9.77 0.79 -3.98
N VAL A 234 10.27 1.12 -2.79
CA VAL A 234 11.40 0.41 -2.14
C VAL A 234 10.91 -0.44 -0.96
N PHE A 235 10.13 0.11 -0.02
CA PHE A 235 9.72 -0.59 1.21
C PHE A 235 8.83 -1.81 1.01
N PHE A 236 8.17 -1.91 -0.15
CA PHE A 236 7.36 -3.06 -0.51
C PHE A 236 8.05 -4.01 -1.48
N SER A 237 9.15 -3.56 -2.12
CA SER A 237 9.77 -4.25 -3.25
C SER A 237 10.21 -5.67 -2.93
N GLY A 238 10.87 -5.87 -1.79
CA GLY A 238 11.40 -7.17 -1.42
C GLY A 238 10.31 -8.14 -0.94
N SER A 239 9.28 -7.63 -0.25
CA SER A 239 8.09 -8.41 0.10
C SER A 239 7.33 -8.89 -1.15
N PHE A 240 7.16 -8.02 -2.16
CA PHE A 240 6.56 -8.42 -3.44
C PHE A 240 7.40 -9.48 -4.15
N ALA A 241 8.72 -9.32 -4.21
CA ALA A 241 9.61 -10.33 -4.80
C ALA A 241 9.56 -11.66 -4.03
N ALA A 242 9.42 -11.62 -2.71
CA ALA A 242 9.27 -12.80 -1.87
C ALA A 242 7.95 -13.55 -2.12
N ILE A 243 6.83 -12.85 -2.36
CA ILE A 243 5.57 -13.50 -2.73
C ILE A 243 5.63 -14.04 -4.16
N PHE A 244 6.29 -13.34 -5.09
CA PHE A 244 6.53 -13.87 -6.43
C PHE A 244 7.40 -15.12 -6.45
N TRP A 245 8.31 -15.26 -5.48
CA TRP A 245 9.03 -16.50 -5.27
C TRP A 245 8.10 -17.67 -4.88
N LEU A 246 7.07 -17.43 -4.07
CA LEU A 246 6.04 -18.43 -3.77
C LEU A 246 5.25 -18.81 -5.02
N LYS A 247 4.92 -17.83 -5.87
CA LYS A 247 4.31 -18.08 -7.19
C LYS A 247 5.16 -18.99 -8.06
N LYS A 248 6.48 -18.72 -8.16
CA LYS A 248 7.43 -19.57 -8.91
C LYS A 248 7.43 -21.02 -8.42
N ARG A 249 7.12 -21.24 -7.13
CA ARG A 249 6.98 -22.56 -6.50
C ARG A 249 5.58 -23.18 -6.62
N GLY A 250 4.61 -22.48 -7.22
CA GLY A 250 3.23 -22.95 -7.35
C GLY A 250 2.44 -22.94 -6.05
N LEU A 251 2.76 -22.04 -5.12
CA LEU A 251 2.14 -21.95 -3.80
C LEU A 251 1.23 -20.73 -3.68
N MET A 252 0.19 -20.84 -2.84
CA MET A 252 -0.71 -19.74 -2.45
C MET A 252 -1.24 -18.95 -3.65
N PRO A 253 -2.04 -19.58 -4.55
CA PRO A 253 -2.46 -18.94 -5.80
C PRO A 253 -3.22 -17.63 -5.59
N GLY A 254 -4.11 -17.56 -4.60
CA GLY A 254 -4.85 -16.35 -4.24
C GLY A 254 -3.94 -15.23 -3.75
N LEU A 255 -3.04 -15.50 -2.79
CA LEU A 255 -2.00 -14.57 -2.33
C LEU A 255 -1.14 -14.06 -3.49
N SER A 256 -0.70 -14.96 -4.39
CA SER A 256 0.16 -14.58 -5.50
C SER A 256 -0.57 -13.70 -6.51
N PHE A 257 -1.85 -13.97 -6.75
CA PHE A 257 -2.67 -13.19 -7.68
C PHE A 257 -3.00 -11.81 -7.12
N SER A 258 -3.38 -11.70 -5.85
CA SER A 258 -3.57 -10.38 -5.22
C SER A 258 -2.26 -9.57 -5.22
N ASN A 259 -1.12 -10.21 -4.95
CA ASN A 259 0.20 -9.58 -5.03
C ASN A 259 0.53 -9.05 -6.44
N GLU A 260 0.08 -9.72 -7.51
CA GLU A 260 0.22 -9.19 -8.89
C GLU A 260 -0.57 -7.90 -9.10
N LEU A 261 -1.79 -7.84 -8.57
CA LEU A 261 -2.65 -6.67 -8.69
C LEU A 261 -2.07 -5.50 -7.89
N ILE A 262 -1.70 -5.75 -6.63
CA ILE A 262 -1.18 -4.73 -5.71
C ILE A 262 0.18 -4.22 -6.18
N SER A 263 1.15 -5.09 -6.48
CA SER A 263 2.48 -4.64 -6.93
C SER A 263 2.45 -3.87 -8.26
N ARG A 264 1.45 -4.11 -9.12
CA ARG A 264 1.20 -3.29 -10.31
C ARG A 264 0.72 -1.89 -9.93
N ASP A 265 -0.19 -1.80 -8.97
CA ASP A 265 -0.74 -0.52 -8.51
C ASP A 265 0.34 0.32 -7.83
N GLU A 266 1.12 -0.27 -6.91
CA GLU A 266 2.27 0.40 -6.27
C GLU A 266 3.32 0.86 -7.29
N GLY A 267 3.57 0.06 -8.33
CA GLY A 267 4.42 0.45 -9.44
C GLY A 267 3.88 1.70 -10.16
N LEU A 268 2.57 1.77 -10.40
CA LEU A 268 1.92 2.92 -11.02
C LEU A 268 1.95 4.17 -10.11
N HIS A 269 1.77 3.99 -8.80
CA HIS A 269 1.83 5.06 -7.81
C HIS A 269 3.26 5.63 -7.70
N CYS A 270 4.27 4.76 -7.65
CA CYS A 270 5.68 5.15 -7.66
C CYS A 270 6.05 5.90 -8.96
N ASP A 271 5.64 5.38 -10.12
CA ASP A 271 5.83 6.06 -11.41
C ASP A 271 5.13 7.44 -11.43
N PHE A 272 3.96 7.56 -10.81
CA PHE A 272 3.23 8.82 -10.71
C PHE A 272 3.94 9.83 -9.80
N ALA A 273 4.49 9.39 -8.67
CA ALA A 273 5.33 10.23 -7.82
C ALA A 273 6.56 10.75 -8.59
N CYS A 274 7.19 9.90 -9.40
CA CYS A 274 8.29 10.30 -10.29
C CYS A 274 7.83 11.29 -11.37
N LEU A 275 6.64 11.11 -11.95
CA LEU A 275 6.05 12.06 -12.89
C LEU A 275 5.83 13.43 -12.24
N LEU A 276 5.24 13.48 -11.05
CA LEU A 276 5.07 14.73 -10.31
C LEU A 276 6.42 15.38 -9.97
N PHE A 277 7.43 14.57 -9.63
CA PHE A 277 8.77 15.06 -9.38
C PHE A 277 9.40 15.71 -10.62
N LYS A 278 9.09 15.23 -11.83
CA LYS A 278 9.51 15.87 -13.10
C LYS A 278 8.89 17.27 -13.27
N HIS A 279 7.71 17.53 -12.69
CA HIS A 279 7.05 18.84 -12.68
C HIS A 279 7.54 19.79 -11.56
N ILE A 280 8.40 19.32 -10.66
CA ILE A 280 9.03 20.16 -9.63
C ILE A 280 10.13 21.04 -10.25
N ILE A 281 10.07 22.33 -9.95
CA ILE A 281 11.06 23.31 -10.41
C ILE A 281 12.31 23.27 -9.52
N LYS A 282 12.14 23.40 -8.20
CA LYS A 282 13.26 23.38 -7.25
C LYS A 282 13.51 21.97 -6.74
N LYS A 283 14.34 21.24 -7.48
CA LYS A 283 14.78 19.90 -7.09
C LYS A 283 15.73 19.95 -5.88
N PRO A 284 15.66 18.98 -4.95
CA PRO A 284 16.68 18.79 -3.92
C PRO A 284 18.05 18.49 -4.53
N SER A 285 19.12 18.61 -3.73
CA SER A 285 20.44 18.17 -4.17
C SER A 285 20.48 16.65 -4.33
N GLU A 286 21.33 16.17 -5.23
CA GLU A 286 21.59 14.74 -5.42
C GLU A 286 21.94 14.04 -4.10
N GLU A 287 22.86 14.62 -3.31
CA GLU A 287 23.22 14.13 -1.98
C GLU A 287 21.99 13.95 -1.05
N ARG A 288 21.01 14.86 -1.13
CA ARG A 288 19.80 14.77 -0.31
C ARG A 288 18.90 13.65 -0.81
N VAL A 289 18.68 13.53 -2.12
CA VAL A 289 17.89 12.44 -2.71
C VAL A 289 18.51 11.09 -2.37
N GLU A 290 19.82 10.96 -2.57
CA GLU A 290 20.59 9.78 -2.22
C GLU A 290 20.44 9.41 -0.75
N SER A 291 20.52 10.37 0.16
CA SER A 291 20.35 10.11 1.60
C SER A 291 18.99 9.46 1.89
N ILE A 292 17.91 10.00 1.34
CA ILE A 292 16.54 9.50 1.56
C ILE A 292 16.41 8.05 1.03
N ILE A 293 16.88 7.81 -0.19
CA ILE A 293 16.80 6.48 -0.81
C ILE A 293 17.71 5.48 -0.09
N ARG A 294 18.91 5.89 0.32
CA ARG A 294 19.85 5.03 1.06
C ARG A 294 19.29 4.61 2.41
N GLU A 295 18.67 5.52 3.15
CA GLU A 295 17.98 5.19 4.40
C GLU A 295 16.88 4.15 4.16
N ALA A 296 16.06 4.34 3.13
CA ALA A 296 15.00 3.40 2.80
C ALA A 296 15.55 2.01 2.43
N VAL A 297 16.62 1.94 1.63
CA VAL A 297 17.29 0.68 1.26
C VAL A 297 17.82 -0.05 2.48
N LEU A 298 18.52 0.65 3.39
CA LEU A 298 19.09 0.02 4.58
C LEU A 298 18.01 -0.58 5.48
N ILE A 299 16.90 0.14 5.67
CA ILE A 299 15.76 -0.35 6.46
C ILE A 299 15.13 -1.58 5.79
N GLU A 300 14.97 -1.57 4.46
CA GLU A 300 14.40 -2.68 3.71
C GLU A 300 15.31 -3.93 3.74
N GLN A 301 16.62 -3.73 3.60
CA GLN A 301 17.60 -4.80 3.69
C GLN A 301 17.60 -5.44 5.08
N GLU A 302 17.61 -4.64 6.15
CA GLU A 302 17.51 -5.14 7.53
C GLU A 302 16.21 -5.93 7.75
N PHE A 303 15.08 -5.43 7.22
CA PHE A 303 13.79 -6.10 7.33
C PHE A 303 13.82 -7.51 6.74
N LEU A 304 14.38 -7.70 5.54
CA LEU A 304 14.33 -8.98 4.81
C LEU A 304 15.56 -9.87 4.96
N SER A 305 16.63 -9.39 5.58
CA SER A 305 17.84 -10.18 5.82
C SER A 305 18.04 -10.53 7.29
N GLU A 306 17.50 -9.74 8.22
CA GLU A 306 17.71 -9.92 9.66
C GLU A 306 16.39 -10.13 10.41
N ALA A 307 15.45 -9.18 10.32
CA ALA A 307 14.25 -9.22 11.14
C ALA A 307 13.22 -10.26 10.68
N LEU A 308 13.02 -10.37 9.37
CA LEU A 308 12.17 -11.36 8.74
C LEU A 308 12.93 -12.00 7.56
N PRO A 309 13.92 -12.87 7.84
CA PRO A 309 14.85 -13.34 6.81
C PRO A 309 14.13 -14.12 5.70
N VAL A 310 14.35 -13.72 4.44
CA VAL A 310 13.81 -14.42 3.26
C VAL A 310 14.33 -15.86 3.11
N SER A 311 15.36 -16.24 3.88
CA SER A 311 15.79 -17.64 4.00
C SER A 311 14.69 -18.56 4.57
N LEU A 312 13.72 -18.02 5.31
CA LEU A 312 12.57 -18.75 5.84
C LEU A 312 11.70 -19.37 4.72
N ILE A 313 11.67 -18.74 3.55
CA ILE A 313 10.97 -19.22 2.34
C ILE A 313 11.92 -19.81 1.30
N GLY A 314 13.20 -19.98 1.64
CA GLY A 314 14.22 -20.58 0.78
C GLY A 314 14.87 -19.64 -0.23
N MET A 315 14.79 -18.32 -0.02
CA MET A 315 15.53 -17.34 -0.82
C MET A 315 16.88 -16.99 -0.19
N ASN A 316 17.78 -16.41 -0.99
CA ASN A 316 19.09 -15.95 -0.53
C ASN A 316 19.03 -14.47 -0.09
N CYS A 317 19.35 -14.18 1.17
CA CYS A 317 19.31 -12.81 1.69
C CYS A 317 20.23 -11.84 0.94
N LYS A 318 21.42 -12.28 0.48
CA LYS A 318 22.32 -11.42 -0.29
C LYS A 318 21.73 -11.03 -1.65
N LEU A 319 21.08 -11.98 -2.32
CA LEU A 319 20.38 -11.68 -3.57
C LEU A 319 19.17 -10.77 -3.32
N MET A 320 18.48 -10.90 -2.18
CA MET A 320 17.42 -9.96 -1.83
C MET A 320 17.97 -8.54 -1.62
N CYS A 321 19.10 -8.39 -0.90
CA CYS A 321 19.74 -7.09 -0.72
C CYS A 321 20.16 -6.47 -2.07
N GLN A 322 20.75 -7.26 -2.98
CA GLN A 322 21.10 -6.82 -4.33
C GLN A 322 19.86 -6.41 -5.14
N TYR A 323 18.75 -7.12 -5.01
CA TYR A 323 17.49 -6.76 -5.68
C TYR A 323 16.93 -5.42 -5.17
N ILE A 324 16.96 -5.18 -3.85
CA ILE A 324 16.53 -3.91 -3.26
C ILE A 324 17.39 -2.76 -3.79
N GLU A 325 18.70 -2.94 -3.89
CA GLU A 325 19.62 -1.97 -4.49
C GLU A 325 19.33 -1.70 -5.98
N PHE A 326 19.05 -2.75 -6.75
CA PHE A 326 18.63 -2.63 -8.15
C PHE A 326 17.34 -1.79 -8.29
N ILE A 327 16.36 -2.00 -7.40
CA ILE A 327 15.11 -1.23 -7.40
C ILE A 327 15.37 0.24 -7.02
N ALA A 328 16.23 0.48 -6.03
CA ALA A 328 16.62 1.83 -5.63
C ALA A 328 17.33 2.59 -6.77
N ASP A 329 18.24 1.94 -7.48
CA ASP A 329 18.88 2.51 -8.67
C ASP A 329 17.88 2.83 -9.78
N ARG A 330 16.91 1.94 -10.01
CA ARG A 330 15.84 2.20 -10.98
C ARG A 330 15.02 3.43 -10.59
N LEU A 331 14.68 3.57 -9.32
CA LEU A 331 13.95 4.73 -8.80
C LEU A 331 14.77 6.02 -8.95
N LEU A 332 16.06 6.00 -8.62
CA LEU A 332 16.97 7.15 -8.81
C LEU A 332 16.99 7.60 -10.28
N VAL A 333 17.10 6.66 -11.22
CA VAL A 333 17.08 6.96 -12.66
C VAL A 333 15.74 7.56 -13.09
N GLU A 334 14.61 7.06 -12.59
CA GLU A 334 13.28 7.62 -12.91
C GLU A 334 13.07 9.03 -12.33
N LEU A 335 13.70 9.32 -11.19
CA LEU A 335 13.76 10.67 -10.59
C LEU A 335 14.74 11.60 -11.34
N GLY A 336 15.56 11.07 -12.23
CA GLY A 336 16.52 11.80 -13.07
C GLY A 336 17.91 11.97 -12.46
N TYR A 337 18.30 11.08 -11.55
CA TYR A 337 19.64 11.04 -10.92
C TYR A 337 20.45 9.83 -11.41
N GLU A 338 21.75 9.82 -11.10
CA GLU A 338 22.61 8.69 -11.43
C GLU A 338 22.35 7.50 -10.48
N LYS A 339 22.78 6.30 -10.92
CA LYS A 339 22.72 5.10 -10.09
C LYS A 339 23.70 5.23 -8.91
N MET A 340 23.30 4.71 -7.76
CA MET A 340 24.11 4.71 -6.55
C MET A 340 24.83 3.38 -6.34
N TYR A 341 24.14 2.26 -6.55
CA TYR A 341 24.64 0.92 -6.22
C TYR A 341 25.25 0.21 -7.43
N HIS A 342 24.77 0.52 -8.63
CA HIS A 342 25.07 -0.17 -9.88
C HIS A 342 24.78 -1.67 -9.81
N SER A 343 23.74 -2.05 -9.08
CA SER A 343 23.35 -3.45 -8.86
C SER A 343 22.48 -3.95 -10.02
N ASP A 344 22.77 -5.16 -10.50
CA ASP A 344 21.94 -5.86 -11.49
C ASP A 344 20.79 -6.62 -10.80
N ASN A 345 19.70 -6.87 -11.54
CA ASN A 345 18.58 -7.68 -11.05
C ASN A 345 19.01 -9.16 -10.86
N PRO A 346 18.98 -9.72 -9.63
CA PRO A 346 19.35 -11.11 -9.40
C PRO A 346 18.21 -12.11 -9.62
N PHE A 347 16.98 -11.65 -9.85
CA PHE A 347 15.78 -12.48 -9.92
C PHE A 347 15.17 -12.51 -11.33
N ASP A 348 15.48 -13.58 -12.07
CA ASP A 348 14.94 -13.89 -13.40
C ASP A 348 13.39 -13.85 -13.47
N PHE A 349 12.74 -14.34 -12.42
CA PHE A 349 11.28 -14.40 -12.35
C PHE A 349 10.63 -13.02 -12.26
N MET A 350 11.33 -12.00 -11.75
CA MET A 350 10.81 -10.63 -11.70
C MET A 350 10.74 -9.98 -13.09
N GLU A 351 11.59 -10.40 -14.03
CA GLU A 351 11.53 -9.94 -15.43
C GLU A 351 10.38 -10.59 -16.18
N ASN A 352 10.24 -11.92 -16.04
CA ASN A 352 9.19 -12.69 -16.70
C ASN A 352 7.80 -12.24 -16.26
N ILE A 353 7.61 -11.94 -14.98
CA ILE A 353 6.32 -11.50 -14.44
C ILE A 353 6.00 -10.06 -14.88
N SER A 354 7.00 -9.18 -15.02
CA SER A 354 6.78 -7.85 -15.60
C SER A 354 6.28 -7.94 -17.05
N ILE A 355 6.76 -8.91 -17.81
CA ILE A 355 6.37 -9.14 -19.21
C ILE A 355 4.99 -9.82 -19.28
N GLU A 356 4.76 -10.89 -18.53
CA GLU A 356 3.47 -11.60 -18.48
C GLU A 356 2.35 -10.74 -17.90
N GLY A 357 2.63 -9.89 -16.92
CA GLY A 357 1.67 -8.93 -16.37
C GLY A 357 1.33 -7.82 -17.37
N LYS A 358 2.33 -7.32 -18.14
CA LYS A 358 2.09 -6.33 -19.20
C LYS A 358 1.33 -6.91 -20.40
N THR A 359 1.60 -8.14 -20.81
CA THR A 359 0.89 -8.79 -21.93
C THR A 359 -0.46 -9.35 -21.49
N ASN A 360 -0.55 -10.19 -20.45
CA ASN A 360 -1.83 -10.78 -20.05
C ASN A 360 -2.84 -9.75 -19.54
N PHE A 361 -2.42 -8.71 -18.81
CA PHE A 361 -3.39 -7.81 -18.16
C PHE A 361 -3.96 -6.78 -19.15
N PHE A 362 -3.11 -6.15 -19.97
CA PHE A 362 -3.60 -5.22 -21.00
C PHE A 362 -4.25 -5.95 -22.18
N GLU A 363 -3.96 -7.23 -22.45
CA GLU A 363 -4.62 -7.93 -23.56
C GLU A 363 -5.89 -8.69 -23.11
N LYS A 364 -5.91 -9.37 -21.95
CA LYS A 364 -7.12 -10.08 -21.48
C LYS A 364 -8.23 -9.14 -21.02
N ARG A 365 -7.95 -8.11 -20.21
CA ARG A 365 -9.00 -7.17 -19.80
C ARG A 365 -9.43 -6.22 -20.92
N VAL A 366 -8.57 -5.92 -21.90
CA VAL A 366 -9.02 -5.18 -23.10
C VAL A 366 -9.95 -6.04 -23.96
N GLY A 367 -9.81 -7.37 -23.92
CA GLY A 367 -10.76 -8.31 -24.52
C GLY A 367 -12.12 -8.34 -23.83
N GLU A 368 -12.16 -8.32 -22.50
CA GLU A 368 -13.41 -8.48 -21.72
C GLU A 368 -14.10 -7.15 -21.33
N TYR A 369 -13.36 -6.04 -21.30
CA TYR A 369 -13.85 -4.69 -20.95
C TYR A 369 -13.64 -3.67 -22.08
N GLN A 370 -13.71 -4.07 -23.34
CA GLN A 370 -14.10 -3.14 -24.42
C GLN A 370 -15.58 -2.68 -24.20
N ARG A 371 -15.86 -2.02 -23.08
CA ARG A 371 -16.95 -1.04 -23.02
C ARG A 371 -16.55 0.08 -23.95
N ALA A 372 -17.19 0.10 -25.11
CA ALA A 372 -16.96 1.03 -26.20
C ALA A 372 -16.78 2.48 -25.68
N GLY A 373 -15.60 3.06 -25.89
CA GLY A 373 -15.40 4.52 -25.79
C GLY A 373 -14.20 5.03 -25.00
N VAL A 374 -13.61 4.25 -24.07
CA VAL A 374 -12.58 4.80 -23.16
C VAL A 374 -11.24 5.06 -23.86
N MET A 375 -10.85 4.21 -24.81
CA MET A 375 -9.59 4.32 -25.56
C MET A 375 -9.72 4.99 -26.94
N SER A 376 -10.91 4.94 -27.56
CA SER A 376 -11.13 5.49 -28.90
C SER A 376 -11.13 7.02 -28.92
N ARG A 377 -11.65 7.68 -27.87
CA ARG A 377 -11.60 9.14 -27.74
C ARG A 377 -10.20 9.70 -27.54
N ALA A 378 -9.31 8.94 -26.89
CA ALA A 378 -7.91 9.35 -26.70
C ALA A 378 -7.10 9.32 -28.01
N ARG A 379 -7.58 8.60 -29.03
CA ARG A 379 -6.95 8.49 -30.36
C ARG A 379 -7.53 9.43 -31.42
N GLY A 380 -8.53 10.26 -31.08
CA GLY A 380 -9.11 11.23 -32.01
C GLY A 380 -10.01 10.65 -33.10
N GLU A 381 -10.46 9.40 -32.96
CA GLU A 381 -11.36 8.77 -33.94
C GLU A 381 -12.83 9.19 -33.68
N SER A 382 -13.50 9.67 -34.73
CA SER A 382 -14.88 10.15 -34.67
C SER A 382 -15.89 9.01 -34.51
N THR A 383 -16.43 8.83 -33.31
CA THR A 383 -17.51 7.86 -33.03
C THR A 383 -18.88 8.54 -33.04
N HIS A 384 -19.37 8.96 -34.21
CA HIS A 384 -20.78 9.34 -34.37
C HIS A 384 -21.29 9.00 -35.77
N ASN A 385 -21.85 7.80 -35.93
CA ASN A 385 -22.90 7.54 -36.90
C ASN A 385 -24.02 6.78 -36.17
N PHE A 386 -25.05 7.52 -35.78
CA PHE A 386 -26.28 6.98 -35.22
C PHE A 386 -27.28 6.83 -36.38
N SER A 387 -27.70 5.61 -36.67
CA SER A 387 -28.75 5.27 -37.65
C SER A 387 -29.87 4.56 -36.90
N VAL A 388 -31.12 4.93 -37.20
CA VAL A 388 -32.33 4.53 -36.46
C VAL A 388 -33.29 3.77 -37.37
N ASP A 389 -32.78 2.77 -38.10
CA ASP A 389 -33.62 1.91 -38.93
C ASP A 389 -33.28 0.44 -38.66
N GLU A 390 -33.88 -0.15 -37.63
CA GLU A 390 -34.14 -1.59 -37.58
C GLU A 390 -35.60 -1.80 -37.15
N ASP A 391 -36.42 -2.23 -38.12
CA ASP A 391 -37.80 -2.67 -37.91
C ASP A 391 -37.83 -3.99 -37.11
N PHE A 392 -38.82 -4.09 -36.21
CA PHE A 392 -39.01 -5.10 -35.15
C PHE A 392 -38.86 -6.59 -35.53
#